data_AF-A0A3N7BSS9-F1
#
_entry.id   AF-A0A3N7BSS9-F1
#
_cell.length_a   1.000
_cell.length_b   1.000
_cell.length_c   1.000
_cell.angle_alpha   90.00
_cell.angle_beta   90.00
_cell.angle_gamma   90.00
#
_symmetry.space_group_name_H-M   'P 1'
#
loop_
_entity.id
_entity.type
_entity.pdbx_description
1 polymer ?
#
loop_
_entity_poly.entity_id
_entity_poly.type
_entity_poly.pdbx_seq_one_letter_code
_entity_poly.pdbx_strand_id
1 'polypeptide(L)'
;MTSKISGSRRSAILLLSLDADSAAEVFKFLPSEDVEAISMEMARLSQVSHEEMRQVLEEFMDETDQYAAINIQTSDHIRAVLTKALGSERAASLIDDILESTNTGSGIDKLNLMEASMVAEMIRDEHPQIIATILVHLERHQASDILQLLPDRLRNDIILRIATFSGVQPVALQELTEVLGVMLDGQSLKRSKMGGVRTAAEILNLMSSAHEELAIGTVREHSDDLAQKILDEMFLFENLIDVDDRGIQTLLQQVDQNSLAIALKGSPPALLERFLHNMSQRAGQLFREDMEARGPIRMSQIESEQKAILAVVRRLSDSGDIVTARGNDTYV
;
A
#
# COMPACT_ATOMS: atom_id res chain seq x y z
N MET A 1 51.22 -20.66 10.70
CA MET A 1 51.26 -20.47 12.16
C MET A 1 50.80 -19.06 12.44
N THR A 2 49.50 -18.83 12.65
CA THR A 2 48.99 -17.52 13.06
C THR A 2 48.75 -17.59 14.55
N SER A 3 49.68 -17.04 15.34
CA SER A 3 49.49 -16.92 16.78
C SER A 3 48.27 -16.04 17.01
N LYS A 4 47.21 -16.60 17.58
CA LYS A 4 46.00 -15.89 17.96
C LYS A 4 46.40 -14.72 18.87
N ILE A 5 46.23 -13.48 18.40
CA ILE A 5 46.58 -12.28 19.18
C ILE A 5 45.70 -12.31 20.44
N SER A 6 46.30 -12.14 21.63
CA SER A 6 45.53 -12.16 22.88
C SER A 6 44.59 -10.95 22.95
N GLY A 7 43.46 -11.10 23.65
CA GLY A 7 42.50 -10.00 23.86
C GLY A 7 43.16 -8.74 24.43
N SER A 8 44.01 -8.91 25.45
CA SER A 8 44.78 -7.81 26.05
C SER A 8 45.70 -7.08 25.07
N ARG A 9 46.35 -7.81 24.16
CA ARG A 9 47.22 -7.23 23.12
C ARG A 9 46.40 -6.51 22.06
N ARG A 10 45.25 -7.05 21.65
CA ARG A 10 44.33 -6.37 20.71
C ARG A 10 43.80 -5.07 21.31
N SER A 11 43.34 -5.09 22.56
CA SER A 11 42.87 -3.90 23.27
C SER A 11 43.97 -2.85 23.44
N ALA A 12 45.20 -3.26 23.76
CA ALA A 12 46.34 -2.35 23.86
C ALA A 12 46.67 -1.69 22.51
N ILE A 13 46.69 -2.45 21.41
CA ILE A 13 46.91 -1.92 20.05
C ILE A 13 45.80 -0.92 19.66
N LEU A 14 44.54 -1.24 19.95
CA LEU A 14 43.40 -0.37 19.67
C LEU A 14 43.49 0.94 20.46
N LEU A 15 43.75 0.89 21.77
CA LEU A 15 43.87 2.10 22.59
C LEU A 15 45.07 2.97 22.20
N LEU A 16 46.18 2.36 21.76
CA LEU A 16 47.34 3.11 21.25
C LEU A 16 47.08 3.77 19.88
N SER A 17 46.04 3.35 19.15
CA SER A 17 45.64 3.97 17.89
C SER A 17 44.76 5.21 18.09
N LEU A 18 44.20 5.40 19.28
CA LEU A 18 43.39 6.54 19.67
C LEU A 18 44.25 7.69 20.20
N ASP A 19 43.72 8.91 20.17
CA ASP A 19 44.31 10.02 20.91
C ASP A 19 44.15 9.82 22.43
N ALA A 20 44.97 10.53 23.20
CA ALA A 20 45.06 10.36 24.66
C ALA A 20 43.73 10.65 25.38
N ASP A 21 42.94 11.61 24.88
CA ASP A 21 41.66 11.98 25.50
C ASP A 21 40.62 10.87 25.25
N SER A 22 40.56 10.37 24.01
CA SER A 22 39.68 9.25 23.65
C SER A 22 40.01 7.97 24.40
N ALA A 23 41.29 7.60 24.51
CA ALA A 23 41.72 6.42 25.27
C ALA A 23 41.40 6.55 26.78
N ALA A 24 41.51 7.75 27.33
CA ALA A 24 41.17 8.02 28.73
C ALA A 24 39.67 7.85 29.01
N GLU A 25 38.79 8.28 28.09
CA GLU A 25 37.35 8.04 28.22
C GLU A 25 37.02 6.55 28.23
N VAL A 26 37.67 5.74 27.38
CA VAL A 26 37.46 4.28 27.37
C VAL A 26 37.87 3.64 28.70
N PHE A 27 39.01 4.05 29.27
CA PHE A 27 39.48 3.52 30.56
C PHE A 27 38.50 3.76 31.72
N LYS A 28 37.67 4.82 31.68
CA LYS A 28 36.68 5.08 32.73
C LYS A 28 35.59 4.02 32.82
N PHE A 29 35.34 3.29 31.74
CA PHE A 29 34.31 2.26 31.66
C PHE A 29 34.85 0.85 31.90
N LEU A 30 36.16 0.71 32.17
CA LEU A 30 36.81 -0.58 32.39
C LEU A 30 37.04 -0.85 33.88
N PRO A 31 36.86 -2.11 34.34
CA PRO A 31 37.27 -2.54 35.68
C PRO A 31 38.77 -2.34 35.90
N SER A 32 39.19 -2.06 37.15
CA SER A 32 40.58 -1.78 37.48
C SER A 32 41.56 -2.90 37.07
N GLU A 33 41.13 -4.16 37.12
CA GLU A 33 41.92 -5.33 36.70
C GLU A 33 42.23 -5.31 35.19
N ASP A 34 41.25 -4.91 34.37
CA ASP A 34 41.41 -4.81 32.91
C ASP A 34 42.28 -3.61 32.52
N VAL A 35 42.11 -2.47 33.22
CA VAL A 35 42.96 -1.29 33.05
C VAL A 35 44.42 -1.65 33.30
N GLU A 36 44.71 -2.38 34.38
CA GLU A 36 46.07 -2.79 34.73
C GLU A 36 46.66 -3.75 33.70
N ALA A 37 45.89 -4.77 33.29
CA ALA A 37 46.32 -5.75 32.29
C ALA A 37 46.61 -5.12 30.93
N ILE A 38 45.74 -4.20 30.46
CA ILE A 38 45.91 -3.51 29.18
C ILE A 38 47.09 -2.52 29.27
N SER A 39 47.23 -1.78 30.36
CA SER A 39 48.35 -0.84 30.57
C SER A 39 49.71 -1.56 30.59
N MET A 40 49.79 -2.74 31.22
CA MET A 40 50.98 -3.58 31.20
C MET A 40 51.33 -4.04 29.77
N GLU A 41 50.34 -4.43 28.98
CA GLU A 41 50.58 -4.81 27.58
C GLU A 41 50.96 -3.61 26.71
N MET A 42 50.34 -2.44 26.89
CA MET A 42 50.75 -1.19 26.21
C MET A 42 52.21 -0.84 26.50
N ALA A 43 52.68 -1.02 27.74
CA ALA A 43 54.07 -0.79 28.13
C ALA A 43 55.06 -1.83 27.57
N ARG A 44 54.59 -3.06 27.29
CA ARG A 44 55.39 -4.13 26.68
C ARG A 44 55.47 -4.03 25.16
N LEU A 45 54.49 -3.40 24.53
CA LEU A 45 54.46 -3.18 23.08
C LEU A 45 55.52 -2.14 22.69
N SER A 46 56.66 -2.61 22.19
CA SER A 46 57.75 -1.75 21.71
C SER A 46 57.57 -1.31 20.26
N GLN A 47 57.02 -2.18 19.41
CA GLN A 47 56.63 -1.88 18.03
C GLN A 47 55.39 -2.69 17.64
N VAL A 48 54.49 -2.03 16.92
CA VAL A 48 53.29 -2.63 16.32
C VAL A 48 53.43 -2.46 14.82
N SER A 49 53.31 -3.56 14.07
CA SER A 49 53.36 -3.49 12.61
C SER A 49 52.08 -2.87 12.05
N HIS A 50 52.15 -2.20 10.89
CA HIS A 50 50.95 -1.72 10.20
C HIS A 50 49.96 -2.83 9.87
N GLU A 51 50.46 -4.05 9.65
CA GLU A 51 49.63 -5.23 9.37
C GLU A 51 48.88 -5.70 10.63
N GLU A 52 49.54 -5.77 11.80
CA GLU A 52 48.86 -6.06 13.07
C GLU A 52 47.83 -4.99 13.43
N MET A 53 48.17 -3.72 13.27
CA MET A 53 47.25 -2.62 13.58
C MET A 53 46.00 -2.68 12.68
N ARG A 54 46.19 -2.89 11.38
CA ARG A 54 45.08 -3.03 10.43
C ARG A 54 44.20 -4.23 10.76
N GLN A 55 44.80 -5.38 11.08
CA GLN A 55 44.05 -6.58 11.46
C GLN A 55 43.19 -6.33 12.71
N VAL A 56 43.74 -5.67 13.74
CA VAL A 56 42.99 -5.37 14.97
C VAL A 56 41.83 -4.40 14.72
N LEU A 57 42.01 -3.40 13.85
CA LEU A 57 40.95 -2.46 13.50
C LEU A 57 39.84 -3.11 12.66
N GLU A 58 40.20 -3.93 11.67
CA GLU A 58 39.24 -4.70 10.87
C GLU A 58 38.40 -5.63 11.76
N GLU A 59 39.04 -6.40 12.65
CA GLU A 59 38.35 -7.27 13.61
C GLU A 59 37.42 -6.49 14.56
N PHE A 60 37.85 -5.32 15.05
CA PHE A 60 37.03 -4.49 15.93
C PHE A 60 35.79 -3.95 15.21
N MET A 61 35.95 -3.48 13.96
CA MET A 61 34.83 -2.98 13.15
C MET A 61 33.79 -4.09 12.90
N ASP A 62 34.24 -5.27 12.51
CA ASP A 62 33.39 -6.44 12.28
C ASP A 62 32.63 -6.87 13.55
N GLU A 63 33.29 -6.83 14.72
CA GLU A 63 32.64 -7.10 16.00
C GLU A 63 31.64 -5.98 16.36
N THR A 64 31.97 -4.70 16.17
CA THR A 64 31.04 -3.59 16.47
C THR A 64 29.80 -3.59 15.60
N ASP A 65 29.90 -3.93 14.31
CA ASP A 65 28.75 -4.01 13.40
C ASP A 65 27.74 -5.09 13.84
N GLN A 66 28.19 -6.15 14.52
CA GLN A 66 27.32 -7.17 15.08
C GLN A 66 26.57 -6.71 16.35
N TYR A 67 27.12 -5.75 17.10
CA TYR A 67 26.51 -5.22 18.33
C TYR A 67 25.78 -3.87 18.12
N ALA A 68 26.04 -3.15 17.02
CA ALA A 68 25.50 -1.82 16.74
C ALA A 68 24.01 -1.80 16.30
N ALA A 69 23.34 -2.95 16.22
CA ALA A 69 21.97 -3.02 15.74
C ALA A 69 20.92 -2.37 16.68
N ILE A 70 21.26 -2.04 17.93
CA ILE A 70 20.29 -1.49 18.90
C ILE A 70 21.00 -0.51 19.85
N ASN A 71 20.47 0.70 19.98
CA ASN A 71 20.95 1.85 20.79
C ASN A 71 22.10 2.67 20.21
N ILE A 72 21.76 3.66 19.39
CA ILE A 72 22.49 4.93 19.43
C ILE A 72 21.49 6.04 19.74
N GLN A 73 21.66 6.69 20.89
CA GLN A 73 21.09 8.00 21.17
C GLN A 73 21.87 9.04 20.34
N THR A 74 21.67 9.01 19.02
CA THR A 74 22.56 9.62 18.02
C THR A 74 22.40 11.13 17.90
N SER A 75 21.32 11.72 18.42
CA SER A 75 20.97 13.11 18.15
C SER A 75 21.99 14.12 18.72
N ASP A 76 22.44 13.94 19.95
CA ASP A 76 23.33 14.90 20.61
C ASP A 76 24.77 14.83 20.08
N HIS A 77 25.24 13.63 19.72
CA HIS A 77 26.58 13.45 19.18
C HIS A 77 26.67 13.91 17.72
N ILE A 78 25.66 13.60 16.88
CA ILE A 78 25.54 14.14 15.52
C ILE A 78 25.47 15.67 15.57
N ARG A 79 24.69 16.24 16.50
CA ARG A 79 24.57 17.69 16.67
C ARG A 79 25.92 18.32 17.00
N ALA A 80 26.69 17.74 17.92
CA ALA A 80 28.02 18.24 18.27
C ALA A 80 29.01 18.17 17.10
N VAL A 81 29.00 17.07 16.34
CA VAL A 81 29.90 16.85 15.19
C VAL A 81 29.57 17.79 14.04
N LEU A 82 28.30 17.89 13.64
CA LEU A 82 27.86 18.77 12.55
C LEU A 82 28.06 20.25 12.89
N THR A 83 27.78 20.65 14.13
CA THR A 83 28.03 22.02 14.61
C THR A 83 29.50 22.40 14.53
N LYS A 84 30.39 21.48 14.88
CA LYS A 84 31.85 21.71 14.86
C LYS A 84 32.42 21.70 13.44
N ALA A 85 31.85 20.92 12.53
CA ALA A 85 32.31 20.81 11.14
C ALA A 85 31.79 21.91 10.20
N LEU A 86 30.57 22.41 10.43
CA LEU A 86 29.85 23.27 9.47
C LEU A 86 29.46 24.65 10.03
N GLY A 87 29.66 24.88 11.33
CA GLY A 87 29.21 26.08 12.04
C GLY A 87 27.74 26.00 12.47
N SER A 88 27.39 26.65 13.58
CA SER A 88 26.09 26.49 14.26
C SER A 88 24.87 26.76 13.38
N GLU A 89 24.94 27.73 12.46
CA GLU A 89 23.79 28.14 11.66
C GLU A 89 23.47 27.16 10.51
N ARG A 90 24.50 26.63 9.83
CA ARG A 90 24.35 25.60 8.78
C ARG A 90 24.13 24.22 9.35
N ALA A 91 24.75 23.93 10.49
CA ALA A 91 24.52 22.69 11.20
C ALA A 91 23.09 22.61 11.73
N ALA A 92 22.52 23.69 12.27
CA ALA A 92 21.13 23.70 12.74
C ALA A 92 20.15 23.33 11.61
N SER A 93 20.27 23.95 10.43
CA SER A 93 19.42 23.62 9.28
C SER A 93 19.58 22.17 8.82
N LEU A 94 20.81 21.66 8.76
CA LEU A 94 21.06 20.27 8.36
C LEU A 94 20.66 19.26 9.43
N ILE A 95 20.78 19.61 10.71
CA ILE A 95 20.33 18.79 11.82
C ILE A 95 18.81 18.76 11.85
N ASP A 96 18.14 19.88 11.60
CA ASP A 96 16.68 19.94 11.51
C ASP A 96 16.18 19.13 10.30
N ASP A 97 16.81 19.24 9.13
CA ASP A 97 16.51 18.41 7.95
C ASP A 97 16.81 16.90 8.20
N ILE A 98 17.88 16.59 8.93
CA ILE A 98 18.26 15.21 9.29
C ILE A 98 17.36 14.64 10.38
N LEU A 99 16.92 15.44 11.35
CA LEU A 99 15.98 15.03 12.39
C LEU A 99 14.55 14.92 11.85
N GLU A 100 14.15 15.74 10.88
CA GLU A 100 12.92 15.53 10.11
C GLU A 100 12.99 14.27 9.25
N SER A 101 14.16 13.90 8.72
CA SER A 101 14.32 12.67 7.92
C SER A 101 14.61 11.39 8.73
N THR A 102 15.13 11.51 9.96
CA THR A 102 15.22 10.41 10.95
C THR A 102 13.98 10.28 11.82
N ASN A 103 13.15 11.32 11.89
CA ASN A 103 11.71 11.20 12.03
C ASN A 103 11.09 10.76 10.70
N THR A 104 11.58 9.66 10.13
CA THR A 104 10.76 8.85 9.23
C THR A 104 9.49 8.55 10.01
N GLY A 105 8.42 9.27 9.64
CA GLY A 105 7.36 9.72 10.54
C GLY A 105 6.97 8.73 11.62
N SER A 106 6.69 9.27 12.83
CA SER A 106 5.91 8.57 13.83
C SER A 106 4.80 7.77 13.13
N GLY A 107 4.49 6.55 13.56
CA GLY A 107 3.28 5.85 13.11
C GLY A 107 2.04 6.75 13.08
N ILE A 108 2.01 7.80 13.91
CA ILE A 108 1.01 8.88 13.90
C ILE A 108 1.20 9.86 12.72
N ASP A 109 2.42 10.30 12.39
CA ASP A 109 2.69 11.21 11.26
C ASP A 109 2.31 10.58 9.91
N LYS A 110 2.51 9.27 9.77
CA LYS A 110 2.02 8.53 8.59
C LYS A 110 0.50 8.69 8.42
N LEU A 111 -0.26 8.86 9.50
CA LEU A 111 -1.71 9.06 9.42
C LEU A 111 -2.09 10.44 8.87
N ASN A 112 -1.23 11.46 8.96
CA ASN A 112 -1.47 12.76 8.33
C ASN A 112 -1.39 12.67 6.79
N LEU A 113 -0.66 11.68 6.27
CA LEU A 113 -0.50 11.44 4.82
C LEU A 113 -1.58 10.50 4.25
N MET A 114 -2.43 9.92 5.09
CA MET A 114 -3.47 8.97 4.69
C MET A 114 -4.82 9.66 4.49
N GLU A 115 -5.67 9.10 3.65
CA GLU A 115 -7.07 9.52 3.54
C GLU A 115 -7.80 9.36 4.87
N ALA A 116 -8.54 10.39 5.28
CA ALA A 116 -9.25 10.43 6.57
C ALA A 116 -10.20 9.24 6.79
N SER A 117 -10.81 8.71 5.71
CA SER A 117 -11.68 7.52 5.78
C SER A 117 -10.94 6.26 6.18
N MET A 118 -9.72 6.05 5.67
CA MET A 118 -8.88 4.91 6.04
C MET A 118 -8.45 4.99 7.50
N VAL A 119 -8.07 6.19 7.96
CA VAL A 119 -7.69 6.39 9.36
C VAL A 119 -8.89 6.18 10.29
N ALA A 120 -10.06 6.73 9.92
CA ALA A 120 -11.29 6.56 10.70
C ALA A 120 -11.74 5.10 10.82
N GLU A 121 -11.59 4.29 9.77
CA GLU A 121 -11.86 2.85 9.83
C GLU A 121 -10.87 2.11 10.71
N MET A 122 -9.57 2.43 10.60
CA MET A 122 -8.53 1.76 11.37
C MET A 122 -8.68 1.95 12.88
N ILE A 123 -9.10 3.14 13.31
CA ILE A 123 -9.21 3.48 14.74
C ILE A 123 -10.63 3.34 15.30
N ARG A 124 -11.62 2.91 14.49
CA ARG A 124 -13.04 2.93 14.88
C ARG A 124 -13.35 2.10 16.12
N ASP A 125 -12.71 0.95 16.24
CA ASP A 125 -12.95 -0.02 17.32
C ASP A 125 -12.03 0.19 18.52
N GLU A 126 -11.14 1.19 18.45
CA GLU A 126 -10.25 1.55 19.55
C GLU A 126 -10.99 2.24 20.69
N HIS A 127 -10.41 2.16 21.88
CA HIS A 127 -10.99 2.84 23.04
C HIS A 127 -11.01 4.38 22.82
N PRO A 128 -12.07 5.11 23.21
CA PRO A 128 -12.18 6.56 22.94
C PRO A 128 -10.99 7.41 23.44
N GLN A 129 -10.30 6.96 24.49
CA GLN A 129 -9.07 7.60 24.97
C GLN A 129 -7.89 7.47 24.00
N ILE A 130 -7.75 6.31 23.35
CA ILE A 130 -6.70 6.05 22.37
C ILE A 130 -6.96 6.90 21.13
N ILE A 131 -8.21 6.91 20.65
CA ILE A 131 -8.62 7.76 19.51
C ILE A 131 -8.35 9.23 19.82
N ALA A 132 -8.74 9.72 21.00
CA ALA A 132 -8.45 11.09 21.43
C ALA A 132 -6.94 11.38 21.46
N THR A 133 -6.14 10.43 21.94
CA THR A 133 -4.67 10.58 22.00
C THR A 133 -4.06 10.67 20.61
N ILE A 134 -4.51 9.84 19.66
CA ILE A 134 -4.07 9.89 18.26
C ILE A 134 -4.44 11.26 17.66
N LEU A 135 -5.71 11.66 17.76
CA LEU A 135 -6.21 12.89 17.13
C LEU A 135 -5.56 14.17 17.69
N VAL A 136 -5.15 14.20 18.96
CA VAL A 136 -4.40 15.35 19.53
C VAL A 136 -3.08 15.59 18.81
N HIS A 137 -2.44 14.51 18.35
CA HIS A 137 -1.14 14.51 17.69
C HIS A 137 -1.24 14.60 16.15
N LEU A 138 -2.45 14.56 15.57
CA LEU A 138 -2.67 14.80 14.15
C LEU A 138 -2.81 16.29 13.82
N GLU A 139 -2.62 16.60 12.54
CA GLU A 139 -2.95 17.92 12.01
C GLU A 139 -4.43 18.25 12.21
N ARG A 140 -4.73 19.53 12.46
CA ARG A 140 -6.09 19.96 12.84
C ARG A 140 -7.13 19.68 11.76
N HIS A 141 -6.74 19.81 10.49
CA HIS A 141 -7.60 19.53 9.36
C HIS A 141 -7.92 18.02 9.28
N GLN A 142 -6.88 17.17 9.35
CA GLN A 142 -7.01 15.72 9.31
C GLN A 142 -7.86 15.19 10.47
N ALA A 143 -7.63 15.67 11.69
CA ALA A 143 -8.43 15.27 12.85
C ALA A 143 -9.92 15.66 12.70
N SER A 144 -10.21 16.83 12.11
CA SER A 144 -11.56 17.28 11.81
C SER A 144 -12.27 16.38 10.80
N ASP A 145 -11.57 15.98 9.74
CA ASP A 145 -12.13 15.13 8.69
C ASP A 145 -12.38 13.71 9.21
N ILE A 146 -11.47 13.16 10.01
CA ILE A 146 -11.65 11.87 10.68
C ILE A 146 -12.87 11.90 11.61
N LEU A 147 -13.01 12.94 12.43
CA LEU A 147 -14.12 13.07 13.38
C LEU A 147 -15.49 13.08 12.67
N GLN A 148 -15.61 13.70 11.50
CA GLN A 148 -16.84 13.73 10.71
C GLN A 148 -17.31 12.34 10.27
N LEU A 149 -16.38 11.39 10.14
CA LEU A 149 -16.65 10.01 9.71
C LEU A 149 -16.99 9.07 10.86
N LEU A 150 -16.84 9.51 12.12
CA LEU A 150 -17.16 8.72 13.31
C LEU A 150 -18.64 8.92 13.74
N PRO A 151 -19.28 7.90 14.34
CA PRO A 151 -20.65 8.03 14.87
C PRO A 151 -20.78 9.15 15.90
N ASP A 152 -21.90 9.88 15.89
CA ASP A 152 -22.12 11.09 16.70
C ASP A 152 -21.81 10.89 18.19
N ARG A 153 -22.23 9.76 18.76
CA ARG A 153 -21.99 9.43 20.17
C ARG A 153 -20.49 9.30 20.48
N LEU A 154 -19.74 8.63 19.60
CA LEU A 154 -18.30 8.43 19.76
C LEU A 154 -17.54 9.74 19.54
N ARG A 155 -17.91 10.49 18.50
CA ARG A 155 -17.35 11.81 18.17
C ARG A 155 -17.45 12.78 19.36
N ASN A 156 -18.63 12.86 20.00
CA ASN A 156 -18.84 13.76 21.13
C ASN A 156 -18.01 13.37 22.37
N ASP A 157 -17.88 12.07 22.67
CA ASP A 157 -17.02 11.58 23.77
C ASP A 157 -15.54 11.90 23.51
N ILE A 158 -15.08 11.68 22.28
CA ILE A 158 -13.70 12.01 21.88
C ILE A 158 -13.42 13.50 22.03
N ILE A 159 -14.31 14.39 21.55
CA ILE A 159 -14.16 15.85 21.69
C ILE A 159 -14.03 16.26 23.17
N LEU A 160 -14.85 15.68 24.05
CA LEU A 160 -14.77 15.96 25.48
C LEU A 160 -13.40 15.57 26.06
N ARG A 161 -12.88 14.40 25.67
CA ARG A 161 -11.57 13.91 26.11
C ARG A 161 -10.41 14.75 25.59
N ILE A 162 -10.49 15.22 24.34
CA ILE A 162 -9.51 16.15 23.76
C ILE A 162 -9.53 17.47 24.53
N ALA A 163 -10.72 18.00 24.86
CA ALA A 163 -10.85 19.24 25.63
C ALA A 163 -10.29 19.13 27.06
N THR A 164 -10.35 17.94 27.66
CA THR A 164 -9.80 17.67 29.00
C THR A 164 -8.44 16.98 28.97
N PHE A 165 -7.74 16.99 27.83
CA PHE A 165 -6.51 16.23 27.66
C PHE A 165 -5.37 16.81 28.50
N SER A 166 -4.88 16.03 29.48
CA SER A 166 -3.82 16.44 30.41
C SER A 166 -2.41 15.99 30.00
N GLY A 167 -2.26 15.46 28.79
CA GLY A 167 -1.01 14.85 28.32
C GLY A 167 -0.96 13.33 28.52
N VAL A 168 0.00 12.70 27.83
CA VAL A 168 0.27 11.25 27.87
C VAL A 168 1.76 11.06 28.18
N GLN A 169 2.09 10.01 28.93
CA GLN A 169 3.49 9.70 29.25
C GLN A 169 4.26 9.37 27.96
N PRO A 170 5.49 9.89 27.79
CA PRO A 170 6.27 9.68 26.56
C PRO A 170 6.43 8.21 26.18
N VAL A 171 6.60 7.32 27.17
CA VAL A 171 6.73 5.87 26.96
C VAL A 171 5.47 5.27 26.33
N ALA A 172 4.29 5.64 26.82
CA ALA A 172 3.01 5.15 26.28
C ALA A 172 2.73 5.70 24.87
N LEU A 173 3.17 6.94 24.58
CA LEU A 173 3.09 7.51 23.24
C LEU A 173 4.01 6.76 22.26
N GLN A 174 5.19 6.37 22.71
CA GLN A 174 6.15 5.60 21.90
C GLN A 174 5.62 4.19 21.59
N GLU A 175 5.06 3.48 22.58
CA GLU A 175 4.42 2.18 22.37
C GLU A 175 3.27 2.27 21.35
N LEU A 176 2.40 3.28 21.48
CA LEU A 176 1.31 3.53 20.54
C LEU A 176 1.84 3.79 19.12
N THR A 177 2.92 4.56 19.01
CA THR A 177 3.56 4.88 17.73
C THR A 177 4.15 3.65 17.05
N GLU A 178 4.78 2.75 17.82
CA GLU A 178 5.36 1.51 17.32
C GLU A 178 4.28 0.53 16.83
N VAL A 179 3.21 0.36 17.62
CA VAL A 179 2.06 -0.48 17.23
C VAL A 179 1.41 0.03 15.95
N LEU A 180 1.18 1.35 15.85
CA LEU A 180 0.66 1.96 14.63
C LEU A 180 1.61 1.76 13.44
N GLY A 181 2.93 1.88 13.64
CA GLY A 181 3.92 1.62 12.61
C GLY A 181 3.80 0.22 12.01
N VAL A 182 3.73 -0.81 12.86
CA VAL A 182 3.56 -2.22 12.43
C VAL A 182 2.23 -2.44 11.71
N MET A 183 1.13 -1.85 12.20
CA MET A 183 -0.18 -1.96 11.56
C MET A 183 -0.21 -1.32 10.17
N LEU A 184 0.45 -0.17 10.01
CA LEU A 184 0.52 0.56 8.75
C LEU A 184 1.42 -0.14 7.73
N ASP A 185 2.55 -0.69 8.16
CA ASP A 185 3.46 -1.43 7.28
C ASP A 185 2.82 -2.74 6.80
N GLY A 186 1.97 -3.37 7.63
CA GLY A 186 1.14 -4.51 7.23
C GLY A 186 -0.01 -4.16 6.27
N GLN A 187 -0.51 -2.92 6.29
CA GLN A 187 -1.64 -2.48 5.45
C GLN A 187 -1.22 -1.84 4.12
N SER A 188 -0.05 -1.21 4.05
CA SER A 188 0.49 -0.60 2.82
C SER A 188 0.61 -1.59 1.65
N LEU A 189 0.76 -2.89 1.94
CA LEU A 189 0.98 -3.91 0.92
C LEU A 189 -0.27 -4.56 0.31
N LYS A 190 -1.50 -4.42 0.85
CA LYS A 190 -2.60 -5.34 0.44
C LYS A 190 -4.06 -4.86 0.37
N ARG A 191 -4.43 -3.61 0.67
CA ARG A 191 -5.88 -3.29 0.79
C ARG A 191 -6.54 -2.49 -0.34
N SER A 192 -5.83 -1.90 -1.30
CA SER A 192 -6.50 -1.01 -2.27
C SER A 192 -7.25 -1.70 -3.42
N LYS A 193 -7.28 -3.04 -3.55
CA LYS A 193 -7.97 -3.73 -4.68
C LYS A 193 -8.60 -5.11 -4.37
N MET A 194 -8.80 -5.50 -3.12
CA MET A 194 -9.46 -6.78 -2.78
C MET A 194 -10.93 -6.54 -2.42
N GLY A 195 -11.81 -6.49 -3.42
CA GLY A 195 -13.26 -6.40 -3.21
C GLY A 195 -13.97 -5.38 -4.09
N GLY A 196 -15.28 -5.20 -3.85
CA GLY A 196 -16.14 -4.28 -4.59
C GLY A 196 -17.04 -4.96 -5.61
N VAL A 197 -17.87 -4.15 -6.27
CA VAL A 197 -18.90 -4.60 -7.23
C VAL A 197 -18.31 -5.50 -8.31
N ARG A 198 -17.17 -5.10 -8.87
CA ARG A 198 -16.48 -5.85 -9.93
C ARG A 198 -15.94 -7.19 -9.44
N THR A 199 -15.30 -7.25 -8.27
CA THR A 199 -14.83 -8.51 -7.69
C THR A 199 -15.99 -9.44 -7.34
N ALA A 200 -17.10 -8.90 -6.83
CA ALA A 200 -18.31 -9.67 -6.59
C ALA A 200 -18.89 -10.24 -7.90
N ALA A 201 -18.96 -9.43 -8.96
CA ALA A 201 -19.38 -9.87 -10.29
C ALA A 201 -18.46 -10.95 -10.87
N GLU A 202 -17.14 -10.80 -10.75
CA GLU A 202 -16.16 -11.81 -11.18
C GLU A 202 -16.32 -13.14 -10.43
N ILE A 203 -16.56 -13.11 -9.11
CA ILE A 203 -16.82 -14.32 -8.31
C ILE A 203 -18.15 -14.96 -8.73
N LEU A 204 -19.22 -14.17 -8.84
CA LEU A 204 -20.55 -14.66 -9.22
C LEU A 204 -20.53 -15.27 -10.63
N ASN A 205 -19.78 -14.68 -11.57
CA ASN A 205 -19.60 -15.22 -12.92
C ASN A 205 -18.95 -16.63 -12.94
N LEU A 206 -18.25 -17.04 -11.87
CA LEU A 206 -17.62 -18.36 -11.73
C LEU A 206 -18.50 -19.36 -10.97
N MET A 207 -19.64 -18.93 -10.43
CA MET A 207 -20.57 -19.79 -9.70
C MET A 207 -21.53 -20.49 -10.67
N SER A 208 -22.14 -21.59 -10.21
CA SER A 208 -23.28 -22.20 -10.92
C SER A 208 -24.49 -21.26 -10.89
N SER A 209 -25.30 -21.24 -11.95
CA SER A 209 -26.44 -20.33 -12.11
C SER A 209 -27.43 -20.36 -10.92
N ALA A 210 -27.66 -21.53 -10.32
CA ALA A 210 -28.54 -21.66 -9.15
C ALA A 210 -28.00 -20.91 -7.91
N HIS A 211 -26.69 -20.93 -7.68
CA HIS A 211 -26.07 -20.23 -6.55
C HIS A 211 -25.85 -18.74 -6.84
N GLU A 212 -25.60 -18.38 -8.10
CA GLU A 212 -25.56 -17.00 -8.58
C GLU A 212 -26.90 -16.29 -8.31
N GLU A 213 -28.02 -16.88 -8.74
CA GLU A 213 -29.36 -16.30 -8.60
C GLU A 213 -29.74 -16.11 -7.12
N LEU A 214 -29.44 -17.10 -6.27
CA LEU A 214 -29.65 -17.00 -4.83
C LEU A 214 -28.79 -15.91 -4.19
N ALA A 215 -27.52 -15.77 -4.60
CA ALA A 215 -26.62 -14.76 -4.08
C ALA A 215 -27.05 -13.34 -4.50
N ILE A 216 -27.41 -13.14 -5.78
CA ILE A 216 -27.96 -11.87 -6.27
C ILE A 216 -29.28 -11.54 -5.57
N GLY A 217 -30.15 -12.53 -5.36
CA GLY A 217 -31.40 -12.36 -4.61
C GLY A 217 -31.15 -11.85 -3.19
N THR A 218 -30.19 -12.45 -2.49
CA THR A 218 -29.78 -12.03 -1.14
C THR A 218 -29.22 -10.60 -1.13
N VAL A 219 -28.39 -10.23 -2.12
CA VAL A 219 -27.87 -8.86 -2.23
C VAL A 219 -29.00 -7.87 -2.49
N ARG A 220 -29.97 -8.24 -3.34
CA ARG A 220 -31.12 -7.40 -3.69
C ARG A 220 -32.02 -7.11 -2.49
N GLU A 221 -32.24 -8.09 -1.60
CA GLU A 221 -32.97 -7.88 -0.34
C GLU A 221 -32.33 -6.80 0.56
N HIS A 222 -31.01 -6.64 0.49
CA HIS A 222 -30.28 -5.62 1.24
C HIS A 222 -30.19 -4.29 0.48
N SER A 223 -29.98 -4.33 -0.83
CA SER A 223 -29.85 -3.15 -1.69
C SER A 223 -30.08 -3.48 -3.16
N ASP A 224 -31.19 -2.97 -3.71
CA ASP A 224 -31.50 -3.06 -5.15
C ASP A 224 -30.41 -2.40 -6.01
N ASP A 225 -29.91 -1.23 -5.60
CA ASP A 225 -28.87 -0.50 -6.32
C ASP A 225 -27.55 -1.27 -6.40
N LEU A 226 -27.14 -1.92 -5.30
CA LEU A 226 -25.93 -2.74 -5.27
C LEU A 226 -26.09 -3.98 -6.16
N ALA A 227 -27.23 -4.67 -6.08
CA ALA A 227 -27.52 -5.81 -6.94
C ALA A 227 -27.49 -5.41 -8.42
N GLN A 228 -28.07 -4.27 -8.77
CA GLN A 228 -28.05 -3.77 -10.15
C GLN A 228 -26.63 -3.45 -10.63
N LYS A 229 -25.80 -2.81 -9.79
CA LYS A 229 -24.40 -2.54 -10.11
C LYS A 229 -23.59 -3.82 -10.35
N ILE A 230 -23.81 -4.86 -9.53
CA ILE A 230 -23.14 -6.15 -9.70
C ILE A 230 -23.59 -6.81 -11.02
N LEU A 231 -24.90 -6.81 -11.31
CA LEU A 231 -25.43 -7.35 -12.56
C LEU A 231 -24.93 -6.61 -13.80
N ASP A 232 -24.74 -5.29 -13.71
CA ASP A 232 -24.17 -4.50 -14.79
C ASP A 232 -22.69 -4.88 -15.03
N GLU A 233 -21.91 -5.14 -13.99
CA GLU A 233 -20.50 -5.62 -14.09
C GLU A 233 -20.39 -7.08 -14.56
N MET A 234 -21.43 -7.92 -14.34
CA MET A 234 -21.43 -9.31 -14.80
C MET A 234 -21.55 -9.45 -16.32
N PHE A 235 -22.25 -8.51 -16.98
CA PHE A 235 -22.54 -8.52 -18.41
C PHE A 235 -21.76 -7.42 -19.14
N LEU A 236 -20.46 -7.63 -19.31
CA LEU A 236 -19.61 -6.76 -20.12
C LEU A 236 -19.94 -6.94 -21.61
N PHE A 237 -19.93 -5.84 -22.37
CA PHE A 237 -20.16 -5.85 -23.82
C PHE A 237 -19.13 -6.74 -24.55
N GLU A 238 -17.91 -6.84 -24.03
CA GLU A 238 -16.84 -7.69 -24.56
C GLU A 238 -17.18 -9.18 -24.49
N ASN A 239 -18.01 -9.60 -23.53
CA ASN A 239 -18.42 -11.01 -23.35
C ASN A 239 -19.35 -11.48 -24.49
N LEU A 240 -19.82 -10.59 -25.37
CA LEU A 240 -20.56 -10.99 -26.56
C LEU A 240 -19.73 -11.85 -27.51
N ILE A 241 -18.41 -11.88 -27.36
CA ILE A 241 -17.54 -12.79 -28.12
C ILE A 241 -17.85 -14.27 -27.86
N ASP A 242 -18.35 -14.60 -26.66
CA ASP A 242 -18.67 -15.95 -26.22
C ASP A 242 -20.10 -16.39 -26.61
N VAL A 243 -20.87 -15.51 -27.26
CA VAL A 243 -22.19 -15.84 -27.79
C VAL A 243 -22.02 -16.67 -29.06
N ASP A 244 -22.87 -17.69 -29.22
CA ASP A 244 -22.88 -18.54 -30.40
C ASP A 244 -23.32 -17.77 -31.66
N ASP A 245 -22.99 -18.30 -32.84
CA ASP A 245 -23.27 -17.60 -34.11
C ASP A 245 -24.77 -17.34 -34.32
N ARG A 246 -25.64 -18.24 -33.84
CA ARG A 246 -27.10 -18.05 -33.90
C ARG A 246 -27.55 -16.91 -33.01
N GLY A 247 -26.99 -16.79 -31.81
CA GLY A 247 -27.25 -15.67 -30.91
C GLY A 247 -26.80 -14.34 -31.50
N ILE A 248 -25.61 -14.29 -32.11
CA ILE A 248 -25.11 -13.09 -32.80
C ILE A 248 -26.03 -12.70 -33.97
N GLN A 249 -26.47 -13.66 -34.79
CA GLN A 249 -27.39 -13.40 -35.90
C GLN A 249 -28.75 -12.87 -35.42
N THR A 250 -29.25 -13.40 -34.30
CA THR A 250 -30.50 -12.93 -33.68
C THR A 250 -30.34 -11.49 -33.17
N LEU A 251 -29.21 -11.20 -32.53
CA LEU A 251 -28.89 -9.86 -32.07
C LEU A 251 -28.79 -8.86 -33.23
N LEU A 252 -28.15 -9.24 -34.34
CA LEU A 252 -28.05 -8.45 -35.56
C LEU A 252 -29.41 -8.08 -36.17
N GLN A 253 -30.46 -8.88 -35.93
CA GLN A 253 -31.81 -8.60 -36.41
C GLN A 253 -32.61 -7.68 -35.47
N GLN A 254 -32.22 -7.62 -34.19
CA GLN A 254 -32.96 -6.93 -33.13
C GLN A 254 -32.38 -5.55 -32.79
N VAL A 255 -31.15 -5.27 -33.21
CA VAL A 255 -30.42 -4.03 -32.91
C VAL A 255 -30.34 -3.15 -34.16
N ASP A 256 -30.49 -1.84 -33.98
CA ASP A 256 -30.31 -0.85 -35.06
C ASP A 256 -28.85 -0.81 -35.52
N GLN A 257 -28.63 -0.81 -36.84
CA GLN A 257 -27.27 -0.85 -37.42
C GLN A 257 -26.43 0.38 -37.02
N ASN A 258 -27.03 1.55 -36.86
CA ASN A 258 -26.30 2.75 -36.45
C ASN A 258 -25.84 2.64 -34.99
N SER A 259 -26.70 2.13 -34.11
CA SER A 259 -26.39 1.88 -32.70
C SER A 259 -25.25 0.87 -32.57
N LEU A 260 -25.33 -0.25 -33.31
CA LEU A 260 -24.30 -1.28 -33.32
C LEU A 260 -22.96 -0.75 -33.84
N ALA A 261 -22.96 0.08 -34.90
CA ALA A 261 -21.75 0.69 -35.44
C ALA A 261 -21.05 1.60 -34.44
N ILE A 262 -21.81 2.34 -33.62
CA ILE A 262 -21.27 3.19 -32.56
C ILE A 262 -20.68 2.34 -31.43
N ALA A 263 -21.40 1.32 -30.97
CA ALA A 263 -20.97 0.45 -29.88
C ALA A 263 -19.70 -0.36 -30.21
N LEU A 264 -19.62 -0.90 -31.43
CA LEU A 264 -18.47 -1.71 -31.88
C LEU A 264 -17.20 -0.87 -32.12
N LYS A 265 -17.31 0.45 -32.28
CA LYS A 265 -16.14 1.33 -32.48
C LYS A 265 -15.22 1.39 -31.27
N GLY A 266 -15.76 1.22 -30.07
CA GLY A 266 -14.99 1.13 -28.82
C GLY A 266 -14.67 -0.29 -28.37
N SER A 267 -14.89 -1.30 -29.24
CA SER A 267 -14.72 -2.71 -28.88
C SER A 267 -13.40 -3.30 -29.40
N PRO A 268 -12.90 -4.41 -28.81
CA PRO A 268 -11.75 -5.12 -29.34
C PRO A 268 -11.97 -5.59 -30.79
N PRO A 269 -10.93 -5.58 -31.65
CA PRO A 269 -11.05 -6.00 -33.05
C PRO A 269 -11.63 -7.40 -33.23
N ALA A 270 -11.34 -8.31 -32.29
CA ALA A 270 -11.88 -9.67 -32.30
C ALA A 270 -13.41 -9.71 -32.22
N LEU A 271 -14.01 -8.84 -31.40
CA LEU A 271 -15.47 -8.76 -31.28
C LEU A 271 -16.09 -8.19 -32.56
N LEU A 272 -15.49 -7.15 -33.15
CA LEU A 272 -15.94 -6.61 -34.43
C LEU A 272 -15.96 -7.68 -35.52
N GLU A 273 -14.87 -8.44 -35.67
CA GLU A 273 -14.80 -9.51 -36.67
C GLU A 273 -15.81 -10.63 -36.42
N ARG A 274 -16.14 -10.93 -35.15
CA ARG A 274 -17.20 -11.90 -34.79
C ARG A 274 -18.57 -11.47 -35.30
N PHE A 275 -18.92 -10.18 -35.16
CA PHE A 275 -20.16 -9.64 -35.71
C PHE A 275 -20.15 -9.64 -37.24
N LEU A 276 -19.04 -9.24 -37.86
CA LEU A 276 -18.91 -9.20 -39.32
C LEU A 276 -18.95 -10.59 -39.95
N HIS A 277 -18.41 -11.60 -39.29
CA HIS A 277 -18.49 -13.00 -39.72
C HIS A 277 -19.93 -13.51 -39.83
N ASN A 278 -20.81 -12.99 -38.97
CA ASN A 278 -22.23 -13.34 -38.93
C ASN A 278 -23.09 -12.46 -39.86
N MET A 279 -22.47 -11.57 -40.64
CA MET A 279 -23.13 -10.79 -41.69
C MET A 279 -22.83 -11.37 -43.08
N SER A 280 -23.69 -11.06 -44.06
CA SER A 280 -23.34 -11.30 -45.46
C SER A 280 -22.13 -10.43 -45.87
N GLN A 281 -21.30 -10.89 -46.81
CA GLN A 281 -20.11 -10.15 -47.27
C GLN A 281 -20.41 -8.69 -47.65
N ARG A 282 -21.54 -8.47 -48.36
CA ARG A 282 -21.99 -7.14 -48.74
C ARG A 282 -22.41 -6.29 -47.54
N ALA A 283 -23.13 -6.87 -46.58
CA ALA A 283 -23.57 -6.15 -45.39
C ALA A 283 -22.38 -5.78 -44.48
N GLY A 284 -21.44 -6.71 -44.27
CA GLY A 284 -20.23 -6.44 -43.50
C GLY A 284 -19.33 -5.37 -44.12
N GLN A 285 -19.24 -5.33 -45.46
CA GLN A 285 -18.50 -4.27 -46.15
C GLN A 285 -19.16 -2.89 -45.96
N LEU A 286 -20.47 -2.80 -46.17
CA LEU A 286 -21.22 -1.55 -45.93
C LEU A 286 -21.12 -1.10 -44.47
N PHE A 287 -21.13 -2.05 -43.52
CA PHE A 287 -21.01 -1.75 -42.09
C PHE A 287 -19.64 -1.16 -41.73
N ARG A 288 -18.54 -1.69 -42.30
CA ARG A 288 -17.21 -1.09 -42.10
C ARG A 288 -17.12 0.32 -42.69
N GLU A 289 -17.62 0.50 -43.91
CA GLU A 289 -17.61 1.81 -44.59
C GLU A 289 -18.39 2.85 -43.76
N ASP A 290 -19.53 2.48 -43.19
CA ASP A 290 -20.32 3.34 -42.31
C ASP A 290 -19.59 3.66 -40.97
N MET A 291 -18.94 2.68 -40.36
CA MET A 291 -18.13 2.90 -39.15
C MET A 291 -16.96 3.87 -39.36
N GLU A 292 -16.30 3.79 -40.52
CA GLU A 292 -15.21 4.69 -40.92
C GLU A 292 -15.72 6.11 -41.17
N ALA A 293 -16.86 6.25 -41.86
CA ALA A 293 -17.48 7.53 -42.19
C ALA A 293 -17.88 8.35 -40.95
N ARG A 294 -18.21 7.69 -39.83
CA ARG A 294 -18.70 8.33 -38.60
C ARG A 294 -17.66 9.17 -37.83
N GLY A 295 -16.38 9.14 -38.20
CA GLY A 295 -15.34 9.96 -37.53
C GLY A 295 -15.22 9.68 -36.02
N PRO A 296 -14.53 10.54 -35.24
CA PRO A 296 -14.34 10.33 -33.81
C PRO A 296 -15.65 10.46 -33.02
N ILE A 297 -15.92 9.50 -32.14
CA ILE A 297 -17.13 9.43 -31.30
C ILE A 297 -16.72 9.58 -29.83
N ARG A 298 -17.56 10.22 -29.02
CA ARG A 298 -17.32 10.38 -27.57
C ARG A 298 -17.49 9.03 -26.85
N MET A 299 -16.59 8.72 -25.91
CA MET A 299 -16.66 7.49 -25.11
C MET A 299 -18.00 7.31 -24.39
N SER A 300 -18.56 8.39 -23.83
CA SER A 300 -19.87 8.33 -23.16
C SER A 300 -21.02 7.92 -24.10
N GLN A 301 -20.93 8.25 -25.39
CA GLN A 301 -21.92 7.81 -26.38
C GLN A 301 -21.75 6.32 -26.68
N ILE A 302 -20.51 5.84 -26.79
CA ILE A 302 -20.21 4.42 -27.00
C ILE A 302 -20.76 3.59 -25.82
N GLU A 303 -20.48 4.00 -24.58
CA GLU A 303 -20.98 3.33 -23.37
C GLU A 303 -22.51 3.30 -23.32
N SER A 304 -23.17 4.39 -23.72
CA SER A 304 -24.63 4.46 -23.79
C SER A 304 -25.21 3.45 -24.79
N GLU A 305 -24.63 3.34 -25.98
CA GLU A 305 -25.08 2.39 -27.01
C GLU A 305 -24.76 0.95 -26.60
N GLN A 306 -23.59 0.69 -26.00
CA GLN A 306 -23.26 -0.62 -25.45
C GLN A 306 -24.27 -1.06 -24.37
N LYS A 307 -24.66 -0.15 -23.47
CA LYS A 307 -25.68 -0.44 -22.45
C LYS A 307 -27.05 -0.72 -23.06
N ALA A 308 -27.44 0.02 -24.10
CA ALA A 308 -28.70 -0.23 -24.81
C ALA A 308 -28.73 -1.61 -25.48
N ILE A 309 -27.63 -2.00 -26.12
CA ILE A 309 -27.50 -3.33 -26.76
C ILE A 309 -27.50 -4.45 -25.71
N LEU A 310 -26.78 -4.28 -24.60
CA LEU A 310 -26.79 -5.24 -23.49
C LEU A 310 -28.19 -5.47 -22.91
N ALA A 311 -29.04 -4.43 -22.86
CA ALA A 311 -30.43 -4.58 -22.45
C ALA A 311 -31.24 -5.46 -23.43
N VAL A 312 -30.97 -5.36 -24.74
CA VAL A 312 -31.57 -6.23 -25.76
C VAL A 312 -31.07 -7.67 -25.59
N VAL A 313 -29.77 -7.85 -25.37
CA VAL A 313 -29.15 -9.17 -25.14
C VAL A 313 -29.76 -9.85 -23.93
N ARG A 314 -29.93 -9.13 -22.80
CA ARG A 314 -30.57 -9.67 -21.59
C ARG A 314 -31.98 -10.15 -21.89
N ARG A 315 -32.80 -9.33 -22.55
CA ARG A 315 -34.17 -9.72 -22.94
C ARG A 315 -34.21 -10.98 -23.81
N LEU A 316 -33.25 -11.13 -24.73
CA LEU A 316 -33.15 -12.30 -25.61
C LEU A 316 -32.58 -13.53 -24.87
N SER A 317 -31.76 -13.33 -23.84
CA SER A 317 -31.29 -14.40 -22.97
C SER A 317 -32.42 -14.91 -22.08
N ASP A 318 -33.24 -14.01 -21.52
CA ASP A 318 -34.39 -14.35 -20.69
C ASP A 318 -35.49 -15.12 -21.47
N SER A 319 -35.62 -14.86 -22.78
CA SER A 319 -36.51 -15.61 -23.68
C SER A 319 -35.92 -16.93 -24.19
N GLY A 320 -34.63 -17.17 -23.96
CA GLY A 320 -33.91 -18.35 -24.46
C GLY A 320 -33.48 -18.26 -25.93
N ASP A 321 -33.61 -17.09 -26.57
CA ASP A 321 -33.23 -16.87 -27.97
C ASP A 321 -31.71 -16.69 -28.15
N ILE A 322 -31.00 -16.26 -27.11
CA ILE A 322 -29.54 -16.17 -27.07
C ILE A 322 -29.01 -17.08 -25.96
N VAL A 323 -28.11 -18.00 -26.33
CA VAL A 323 -27.34 -18.79 -25.38
C VAL A 323 -25.96 -18.15 -25.24
N THR A 324 -25.79 -17.32 -24.24
CA THR A 324 -24.44 -16.98 -23.75
C THR A 324 -23.77 -18.25 -23.20
N ALA A 325 -22.46 -18.43 -23.39
CA ALA A 325 -21.70 -19.61 -22.95
C ALA A 325 -21.86 -20.02 -21.46
N ARG A 326 -22.54 -19.18 -20.67
CA ARG A 326 -22.94 -19.40 -19.27
C ARG A 326 -24.17 -20.32 -19.08
N GLY A 327 -24.88 -20.69 -20.15
CA GLY A 327 -26.08 -21.53 -20.10
C GLY A 327 -25.84 -23.04 -20.23
N ASN A 328 -24.59 -23.50 -20.24
CA ASN A 328 -24.28 -24.93 -20.31
C ASN A 328 -24.38 -25.57 -18.92
N ASP A 329 -25.60 -25.74 -18.44
CA ASP A 329 -25.91 -26.90 -17.63
C ASP A 329 -27.34 -27.35 -17.93
N THR A 330 -27.48 -28.64 -18.29
CA THR A 330 -28.68 -29.42 -18.59
C THR A 330 -29.27 -29.39 -20.00
N TYR A 331 -28.79 -30.33 -20.83
CA TYR A 331 -29.70 -31.27 -21.51
C TYR A 331 -29.17 -32.71 -21.32
N VAL A 332 -29.94 -33.52 -20.60
CA VAL A 332 -30.00 -34.99 -20.77
C VAL A 332 -31.34 -35.31 -21.40
#